data_AF-A0AA87W3C2-F1
#
_entry.id   AF-A0AA87W3C2-F1
#
_cell.length_a   1.000
_cell.length_b   1.000
_cell.length_c   1.000
_cell.angle_alpha   90.00
_cell.angle_beta   90.00
_cell.angle_gamma   90.00
#
_symmetry.space_group_name_H-M   'P 1'
#
loop_
_entity.id
_entity.type
_entity.pdbx_description
1 polymer ?
#
loop_
_entity_poly.entity_id
_entity_poly.type
_entity_poly.pdbx_seq_one_letter_code
_entity_poly.pdbx_strand_id
1 'polypeptide(L)'
;MNETIVCEPEHGRDARLVDRRRAAAYVGVTAGRFEQLVRDNVVPPPVMVDNKRRWPIALLDEARDAVGGSMPSPSARRADVEMRPCDRDALPSSRELPDAAWFEQRASFVQRVRRSLLSGNEIRLLREFKLLKQNEISMYGYYGSFEALMVRGYIVEIGRKPPPSRPLVTYRLTAPGEQVIAALKDEPAF
;
A
#
# COMPACT_ATOMS: atom_id res chain seq x y z
N MET A 1 -18.92 40.46 -28.82
CA MET A 1 -17.75 39.63 -29.16
C MET A 1 -16.55 40.22 -28.44
N ASN A 2 -15.90 39.36 -27.63
CA ASN A 2 -14.52 39.45 -27.16
C ASN A 2 -14.27 40.35 -25.93
N GLU A 3 -14.49 39.75 -24.75
CA GLU A 3 -13.89 40.19 -23.49
C GLU A 3 -12.37 40.04 -23.55
N THR A 4 -11.70 41.18 -23.40
CA THR A 4 -10.26 41.34 -23.35
C THR A 4 -9.77 40.82 -22.00
N ILE A 5 -9.05 39.70 -22.02
CA ILE A 5 -8.44 39.10 -20.83
C ILE A 5 -7.30 40.01 -20.36
N VAL A 6 -7.45 40.50 -19.14
CA VAL A 6 -6.45 41.25 -18.38
C VAL A 6 -5.26 40.33 -18.11
N CYS A 7 -4.10 40.70 -18.66
CA CYS A 7 -2.79 40.23 -18.23
C CYS A 7 -2.19 41.32 -17.33
N GLU A 8 -1.87 40.98 -16.09
CA GLU A 8 -0.81 41.56 -15.26
C GLU A 8 -0.59 40.62 -14.04
N PRO A 9 0.57 40.65 -13.36
CA PRO A 9 1.44 39.49 -13.23
C PRO A 9 1.87 39.20 -11.79
N GLU A 10 1.90 37.93 -11.35
CA GLU A 10 2.37 37.59 -10.01
C GLU A 10 3.48 36.53 -10.05
N HIS A 11 4.68 37.06 -9.81
CA HIS A 11 5.94 36.45 -9.41
C HIS A 11 5.86 35.12 -8.64
N GLY A 12 6.50 34.09 -9.20
CA GLY A 12 7.67 33.47 -8.58
C GLY A 12 7.46 32.47 -7.43
N ARG A 13 7.85 31.21 -7.72
CA ARG A 13 8.25 30.12 -6.81
C ARG A 13 7.22 29.07 -6.37
N ASP A 14 6.19 28.82 -7.17
CA ASP A 14 5.56 27.50 -7.18
C ASP A 14 5.28 27.09 -8.62
N ALA A 15 6.28 26.46 -9.25
CA ALA A 15 6.12 25.81 -10.54
C ALA A 15 5.18 24.61 -10.40
N ARG A 16 3.87 24.91 -10.29
CA ARG A 16 2.71 24.01 -10.31
C ARG A 16 3.00 22.63 -9.74
N LEU A 17 3.37 22.57 -8.46
CA LEU A 17 3.57 21.31 -7.75
C LEU A 17 2.25 20.52 -7.70
N VAL A 18 2.19 19.39 -8.40
CA VAL A 18 0.98 18.58 -8.53
C VAL A 18 0.99 17.36 -7.62
N ASP A 19 -0.19 16.99 -7.14
CA ASP A 19 -0.42 15.74 -6.42
C ASP A 19 -0.21 14.53 -7.32
N ARG A 20 0.11 13.38 -6.71
CA ARG A 20 0.30 12.08 -7.39
C ARG A 20 -0.74 11.78 -8.47
N ARG A 21 -2.03 11.98 -8.19
CA ARG A 21 -3.12 11.69 -9.14
C ARG A 21 -3.08 12.60 -10.37
N ARG A 22 -2.76 13.87 -10.17
CA ARG A 22 -2.64 14.85 -11.25
C ARG A 22 -1.37 14.62 -12.06
N ALA A 23 -0.27 14.26 -11.41
CA ALA A 23 0.98 13.88 -12.09
C ALA A 23 0.81 12.64 -12.98
N ALA A 24 0.15 11.59 -12.48
CA ALA A 24 -0.15 10.39 -13.26
C ALA A 24 -1.02 10.68 -14.49
N ALA A 25 -2.07 11.48 -14.31
CA ALA A 25 -2.95 11.90 -15.40
C ALA A 25 -2.20 12.75 -16.44
N TYR A 26 -1.27 13.60 -16.01
CA TYR A 26 -0.44 14.43 -16.90
C TYR A 26 0.47 13.60 -17.80
N VAL A 27 1.05 12.52 -17.26
CA VAL A 27 1.90 11.57 -18.01
C VAL A 27 1.05 10.57 -18.83
N GLY A 28 -0.27 10.54 -18.64
CA GLY A 28 -1.18 9.64 -19.36
C GLY A 28 -1.19 8.20 -18.85
N VAL A 29 -0.80 7.98 -17.58
CA VAL A 29 -0.69 6.65 -16.97
C VAL A 29 -1.58 6.52 -15.72
N THR A 30 -1.89 5.30 -15.31
CA THR A 30 -2.61 5.06 -14.05
C THR A 30 -1.75 5.42 -12.85
N ALA A 31 -2.37 5.81 -11.72
CA ALA A 31 -1.64 6.22 -10.51
C ALA A 31 -0.68 5.13 -9.97
N GLY A 32 -1.03 3.85 -10.12
CA GLY A 32 -0.16 2.72 -9.75
C GLY A 32 1.03 2.55 -10.71
N ARG A 33 0.80 2.72 -12.03
CA ARG A 33 1.87 2.69 -13.03
C ARG A 33 2.83 3.86 -12.86
N PHE A 34 2.32 5.04 -12.51
CA PHE A 34 3.13 6.21 -12.19
C PHE A 34 4.09 5.96 -11.02
N GLU A 35 3.63 5.35 -9.92
CA GLU A 35 4.51 5.01 -8.80
C GLU A 35 5.57 3.97 -9.17
N GLN A 36 5.22 3.02 -10.05
CA GLN A 36 6.19 2.06 -10.58
C GLN A 36 7.26 2.77 -11.42
N LEU A 37 6.88 3.70 -12.29
CA LEU A 37 7.83 4.49 -13.08
C LEU A 37 8.75 5.38 -12.22
N VAL A 38 8.24 5.88 -11.08
CA VAL A 38 9.07 6.59 -10.09
C VAL A 38 10.07 5.63 -9.43
N ARG A 39 9.66 4.39 -9.13
CA ARG A 39 10.54 3.36 -8.56
C ARG A 39 11.61 2.89 -9.56
N ASP A 40 11.24 2.82 -10.83
CA ASP A 40 12.11 2.38 -11.93
C ASP A 40 13.01 3.53 -12.45
N ASN A 41 13.04 4.69 -11.77
CA ASN A 41 13.79 5.91 -12.11
C ASN A 41 13.46 6.50 -13.50
N VAL A 42 12.30 6.17 -14.07
CA VAL A 42 11.82 6.74 -15.35
C VAL A 42 11.11 8.08 -15.10
N VAL A 43 10.41 8.22 -13.98
CA VAL A 43 9.79 9.47 -13.54
C VAL A 43 10.58 10.01 -12.34
N PRO A 44 10.85 11.33 -12.28
CA PRO A 44 11.62 11.91 -11.20
C PRO A 44 10.98 11.71 -9.82
N PRO A 45 11.81 11.57 -8.76
CA PRO A 45 11.32 11.37 -7.40
C PRO A 45 10.54 12.60 -6.91
N PRO A 46 9.55 12.42 -6.01
CA PRO A 46 8.74 13.51 -5.49
C PRO A 46 9.55 14.48 -4.65
N VAL A 47 9.20 15.76 -4.75
CA VAL A 47 9.60 16.79 -3.79
C VAL A 47 8.63 16.76 -2.61
N MET A 48 9.17 16.77 -1.39
CA MET A 48 8.36 16.81 -0.18
C MET A 48 8.05 18.26 0.18
N VAL A 49 6.77 18.66 0.08
CA VAL A 49 6.27 19.98 0.51
C VAL A 49 5.13 19.77 1.49
N ASP A 50 5.20 20.39 2.66
CA ASP A 50 4.25 20.21 3.78
C ASP A 50 4.02 18.73 4.16
N ASN A 51 5.10 17.95 4.19
CA ASN A 51 5.07 16.50 4.45
C ASN A 51 4.22 15.69 3.43
N LYS A 52 3.91 16.28 2.26
CA LYS A 52 3.18 15.64 1.16
C LYS A 52 4.09 15.53 -0.06
N ARG A 53 3.94 14.42 -0.79
CA ARG A 53 4.66 14.15 -2.04
C ARG A 53 4.06 14.97 -3.18
N ARG A 54 4.86 15.86 -3.76
CA ARG A 54 4.50 16.73 -4.87
C ARG A 54 5.47 16.56 -6.04
N TRP A 55 4.96 16.67 -7.25
CA TRP A 55 5.77 16.62 -8.47
C TRP A 55 5.73 17.97 -9.19
N PRO A 56 6.87 18.57 -9.50
CA PRO A 56 6.92 19.75 -10.35
C PRO A 56 6.60 19.36 -11.80
N ILE A 57 5.67 20.07 -12.44
CA ILE A 57 5.23 19.77 -13.82
C ILE A 57 6.40 19.82 -14.81
N ALA A 58 7.35 20.74 -14.64
CA ALA A 58 8.53 20.86 -15.51
C ALA A 58 9.35 19.56 -15.60
N LEU A 59 9.43 18.80 -14.50
CA LEU A 59 10.13 17.50 -14.48
C LEU A 59 9.27 16.35 -15.04
N LEU A 60 7.96 16.54 -15.15
CA LEU A 60 7.05 15.55 -15.74
C LEU A 60 7.02 15.63 -17.27
N ASP A 61 7.40 16.76 -17.87
CA ASP A 61 7.48 16.92 -19.33
C ASP A 61 8.52 15.98 -19.95
N GLU A 62 9.71 15.88 -19.34
CA GLU A 62 10.77 14.95 -19.76
C GLU A 62 10.32 13.48 -19.65
N ALA A 63 9.59 13.14 -18.59
CA ALA A 63 9.07 11.78 -18.39
C ALA A 63 7.93 11.44 -19.35
N ARG A 64 7.10 12.42 -19.74
CA ARG A 64 6.05 12.25 -20.76
C ARG A 64 6.66 11.85 -22.10
N ASP A 65 7.74 12.52 -22.50
CA ASP A 65 8.39 12.27 -23.78
C ASP A 65 9.14 10.91 -23.78
N ALA A 66 9.73 10.52 -22.64
CA ALA A 66 10.31 9.18 -22.46
C ALA A 66 9.27 8.05 -22.51
N VAL A 67 8.06 8.27 -21.96
CA VAL A 67 6.95 7.29 -22.00
C VAL A 67 6.31 7.25 -23.39
N GLY A 68 6.24 8.38 -24.10
CA GLY A 68 5.73 8.47 -25.47
C GLY A 68 6.60 7.73 -26.50
N GLY A 69 7.91 7.69 -26.30
CA GLY A 69 8.85 6.94 -27.16
C GLY A 69 8.75 5.40 -27.05
N SER A 70 8.04 4.89 -26.03
CA SER A 70 7.83 3.45 -25.78
C SER A 70 6.38 3.02 -26.06
N MET A 71 5.67 3.74 -26.93
CA MET A 71 4.40 3.28 -27.48
C MET A 71 4.64 2.44 -28.73
N PRO A 72 4.43 1.11 -28.73
CA PRO A 72 4.21 0.42 -29.98
C PRO A 72 2.95 1.03 -30.62
N SER A 73 3.11 1.51 -31.85
CA SER A 73 2.01 1.90 -32.73
C SER A 73 0.83 0.90 -32.61
N PRO A 74 -0.43 1.36 -32.50
CA PRO A 74 -1.56 0.46 -32.57
C PRO A 74 -1.66 -0.06 -34.00
N SER A 75 -0.98 -1.17 -34.28
CA SER A 75 -1.08 -1.84 -35.56
C SER A 75 -2.54 -2.22 -35.79
N ALA A 76 -3.11 -1.66 -36.85
CA ALA A 76 -4.41 -2.01 -37.36
C ALA A 76 -4.46 -3.51 -37.68
N ARG A 77 -5.20 -4.27 -36.88
CA ARG A 77 -5.79 -5.54 -37.30
C ARG A 77 -7.26 -5.53 -36.91
N ARG A 78 -8.06 -5.00 -37.83
CA ARG A 78 -9.41 -5.53 -38.03
C ARG A 78 -9.22 -6.95 -38.55
N ALA A 79 -9.58 -7.93 -37.74
CA ALA A 79 -9.81 -9.30 -38.20
C ALA A 79 -10.93 -9.86 -37.34
N ASP A 80 -12.03 -10.16 -38.04
CA ASP A 80 -13.15 -11.02 -37.72
C ASP A 80 -13.38 -11.49 -36.28
N VAL A 81 -14.58 -11.16 -35.81
CA VAL A 81 -15.30 -11.87 -34.78
C VAL A 81 -15.54 -13.29 -35.27
N GLU A 82 -14.71 -14.22 -34.82
CA GLU A 82 -15.05 -15.64 -34.89
C GLU A 82 -14.81 -16.29 -33.52
N MET A 83 -15.91 -16.86 -33.01
CA MET A 83 -16.07 -17.45 -31.69
C MET A 83 -14.95 -18.46 -31.39
N ARG A 84 -14.02 -18.08 -30.51
CA ARG A 84 -13.08 -19.01 -29.86
C ARG A 84 -13.61 -19.35 -28.45
N PRO A 85 -13.73 -20.64 -28.08
CA PRO A 85 -14.21 -21.06 -26.77
C PRO A 85 -13.32 -20.48 -25.67
N CYS A 86 -13.95 -20.04 -24.58
CA CYS A 86 -13.33 -19.43 -23.42
C CYS A 86 -12.10 -20.20 -22.97
N ASP A 87 -10.90 -19.66 -23.19
CA ASP A 87 -9.67 -20.15 -22.57
C ASP A 87 -9.75 -19.81 -21.09
N ARG A 88 -10.12 -20.82 -20.33
CA ARG A 88 -10.34 -20.79 -18.89
C ARG A 88 -8.99 -20.62 -18.19
N ASP A 89 -8.85 -19.52 -17.48
CA ASP A 89 -7.89 -19.33 -16.39
C ASP A 89 -6.40 -19.56 -16.74
N ALA A 90 -5.80 -18.60 -17.43
CA ALA A 90 -4.38 -18.32 -17.22
C ALA A 90 -4.21 -17.72 -15.81
N LEU A 91 -4.25 -18.58 -14.79
CA LEU A 91 -3.71 -18.25 -13.47
C LEU A 91 -2.30 -17.71 -13.67
N PRO A 92 -1.91 -16.55 -13.12
CA PRO A 92 -0.51 -16.15 -13.09
C PRO A 92 0.26 -17.20 -12.27
N SER A 93 0.83 -18.18 -12.97
CA SER A 93 1.50 -19.36 -12.42
C SER A 93 2.96 -19.06 -12.09
N SER A 94 3.18 -18.02 -11.29
CA SER A 94 4.46 -17.79 -10.63
C SER A 94 4.18 -17.05 -9.33
N ARG A 95 3.64 -17.78 -8.33
CA ARG A 95 3.85 -17.37 -6.94
C ARG A 95 5.33 -17.58 -6.67
N GLU A 96 6.13 -16.58 -6.99
CA GLU A 96 7.55 -16.57 -6.63
C GLU A 96 7.64 -16.83 -5.12
N LEU A 97 8.33 -17.91 -4.76
CA LEU A 97 8.62 -18.19 -3.37
C LEU A 97 9.55 -17.08 -2.85
N PRO A 98 9.38 -16.63 -1.60
CA PRO A 98 10.30 -15.65 -1.01
C PRO A 98 11.76 -16.12 -1.11
N ASP A 99 12.68 -15.18 -1.26
CA ASP A 99 14.11 -15.46 -1.32
C ASP A 99 14.69 -15.85 0.07
N ALA A 100 15.93 -16.34 0.07
CA ALA A 100 16.61 -16.76 1.31
C ALA A 100 16.74 -15.59 2.32
N ALA A 101 16.96 -14.37 1.82
CA ALA A 101 17.08 -13.18 2.65
C ALA A 101 15.76 -12.88 3.40
N TRP A 102 14.62 -13.03 2.72
CA TRP A 102 13.31 -12.88 3.33
C TRP A 102 13.09 -13.88 4.47
N PHE A 103 13.47 -15.14 4.28
CA PHE A 103 13.36 -16.17 5.32
C PHE A 103 14.24 -15.85 6.53
N GLU A 104 15.47 -15.40 6.31
CA GLU A 104 16.38 -15.02 7.39
C GLU A 104 15.87 -13.81 8.19
N GLN A 105 15.35 -12.80 7.49
CA GLN A 105 14.68 -11.66 8.12
C GLN A 105 13.47 -12.10 8.95
N ARG A 106 12.65 -13.01 8.40
CA ARG A 106 11.46 -13.52 9.09
C ARG A 106 11.84 -14.33 10.33
N ALA A 107 12.87 -15.19 10.23
CA ALA A 107 13.38 -15.96 11.37
C ALA A 107 13.94 -15.04 12.47
N SER A 108 14.72 -14.02 12.08
CA SER A 108 15.27 -13.03 13.00
C SER A 108 14.18 -12.25 13.73
N PHE A 109 13.12 -11.85 13.03
CA PHE A 109 11.94 -11.23 13.62
C PHE A 109 11.27 -12.16 14.63
N VAL A 110 11.02 -13.41 14.26
CA VAL A 110 10.39 -14.41 15.14
C VAL A 110 11.21 -14.63 16.41
N GLN A 111 12.53 -14.76 16.29
CA GLN A 111 13.42 -14.93 17.44
C GLN A 111 13.40 -13.71 18.36
N ARG A 112 13.45 -12.50 17.81
CA ARG A 112 13.39 -11.25 18.58
C ARG A 112 12.09 -11.15 19.37
N VAL A 113 10.97 -11.43 18.70
CA VAL A 113 9.63 -11.42 19.29
C VAL A 113 9.52 -12.44 20.44
N ARG A 114 10.00 -13.67 20.25
CA ARG A 114 9.93 -14.71 21.28
C ARG A 114 10.79 -14.40 22.51
N ARG A 115 11.87 -13.64 22.34
CA ARG A 115 12.77 -13.22 23.44
C ARG A 115 12.30 -11.93 24.12
N SER A 116 11.45 -11.13 23.48
CA SER A 116 10.99 -9.86 24.04
C SER A 116 9.69 -10.02 24.83
N LEU A 117 9.58 -9.24 25.90
CA LEU A 117 8.31 -9.03 26.60
C LEU A 117 7.28 -8.38 25.66
N LEU A 118 6.01 -8.41 26.07
CA LEU A 118 4.93 -7.70 25.38
C LEU A 118 5.18 -6.20 25.43
N SER A 119 5.21 -5.55 24.27
CA SER A 119 5.27 -4.09 24.17
C SER A 119 3.94 -3.45 24.57
N GLY A 120 3.98 -2.16 24.92
CA GLY A 120 2.77 -1.40 25.26
C GLY A 120 1.72 -1.41 24.14
N ASN A 121 2.13 -1.38 22.87
CA ASN A 121 1.20 -1.47 21.74
C ASN A 121 0.51 -2.84 21.67
N GLU A 122 1.22 -3.92 21.97
CA GLU A 122 0.65 -5.27 21.98
C GLU A 122 -0.33 -5.44 23.14
N ILE A 123 0.02 -4.93 24.33
CA ILE A 123 -0.87 -4.91 25.51
C ILE A 123 -2.14 -4.11 25.19
N ARG A 124 -1.99 -2.92 24.58
CA ARG A 124 -3.13 -2.09 24.17
C ARG A 124 -4.05 -2.85 23.20
N LEU A 125 -3.49 -3.50 22.19
CA LEU A 125 -4.28 -4.29 21.22
C LEU A 125 -5.01 -5.46 21.88
N LEU A 126 -4.34 -6.20 22.78
CA LEU A 126 -5.00 -7.27 23.53
C LEU A 126 -6.15 -6.73 24.40
N ARG A 127 -6.00 -5.53 24.97
CA ARG A 127 -7.09 -4.86 25.70
C ARG A 127 -8.26 -4.46 24.80
N GLU A 128 -8.04 -4.08 23.54
CA GLU A 128 -9.13 -3.79 22.60
C GLU A 128 -10.07 -4.99 22.43
N PHE A 129 -9.55 -6.22 22.35
CA PHE A 129 -10.37 -7.43 22.31
C PHE A 129 -11.24 -7.56 23.57
N LYS A 130 -10.67 -7.28 24.75
CA LYS A 130 -11.39 -7.27 26.04
C LYS A 130 -12.50 -6.21 26.07
N LEU A 131 -12.19 -4.98 25.63
CA LEU A 131 -13.11 -3.84 25.64
C LEU A 131 -14.29 -4.04 24.70
N LEU A 132 -14.03 -4.51 23.48
CA LEU A 132 -15.07 -4.77 22.49
C LEU A 132 -15.91 -6.01 22.83
N LYS A 133 -15.48 -6.83 23.81
CA LYS A 133 -16.06 -8.16 24.10
C LYS A 133 -16.20 -9.02 22.85
N GLN A 134 -15.28 -8.82 21.91
CA GLN A 134 -15.24 -9.50 20.62
C GLN A 134 -13.98 -10.35 20.57
N ASN A 135 -14.12 -11.57 20.06
CA ASN A 135 -13.00 -12.44 19.79
C ASN A 135 -12.38 -12.18 18.42
N GLU A 136 -12.96 -11.27 17.63
CA GLU A 136 -12.51 -10.92 16.29
C GLU A 136 -12.41 -9.41 16.11
N ILE A 137 -11.32 -8.95 15.52
CA ILE A 137 -11.11 -7.54 15.19
C ILE A 137 -10.63 -7.44 13.74
N SER A 138 -11.26 -6.55 12.99
CA SER A 138 -10.84 -6.20 11.64
C SER A 138 -10.05 -4.89 11.64
N MET A 139 -8.85 -4.91 11.07
CA MET A 139 -7.94 -3.77 11.02
C MET A 139 -7.32 -3.62 9.64
N TYR A 140 -7.00 -2.39 9.26
CA TYR A 140 -6.38 -2.11 7.96
C TYR A 140 -4.87 -2.35 7.99
N GLY A 141 -4.42 -3.37 7.24
CA GLY A 141 -3.03 -3.68 6.95
C GLY A 141 -2.32 -4.50 8.03
N TYR A 142 -1.04 -4.76 7.78
CA TYR A 142 -0.14 -5.36 8.75
C TYR A 142 0.44 -4.28 9.65
N TYR A 143 0.21 -4.42 10.95
CA TYR A 143 0.84 -3.61 11.97
C TYR A 143 1.80 -4.52 12.75
N GLY A 144 3.04 -4.08 12.99
CA GLY A 144 4.09 -4.93 13.55
C GLY A 144 3.69 -5.63 14.85
N SER A 145 2.83 -4.99 15.67
CA SER A 145 2.29 -5.62 16.88
C SER A 145 1.31 -6.76 16.60
N PHE A 146 0.51 -6.72 15.54
CA PHE A 146 -0.33 -7.88 15.16
C PHE A 146 0.54 -9.05 14.70
N GLU A 147 1.59 -8.79 13.93
CA GLU A 147 2.54 -9.83 13.55
C GLU A 147 3.23 -10.44 14.77
N ALA A 148 3.63 -9.62 15.72
CA ALA A 148 4.27 -10.08 16.95
C ALA A 148 3.31 -10.90 17.84
N LEU A 149 2.02 -10.51 17.90
CA LEU A 149 0.97 -11.28 18.58
C LEU A 149 0.68 -12.61 17.87
N MET A 150 0.72 -12.65 16.54
CA MET A 150 0.60 -13.89 15.77
C MET A 150 1.80 -14.83 16.00
N VAL A 151 3.03 -14.30 16.03
CA VAL A 151 4.24 -15.09 16.30
C VAL A 151 4.21 -15.71 17.70
N ARG A 152 3.63 -15.00 18.68
CA ARG A 152 3.41 -15.54 20.05
C ARG A 152 2.24 -16.51 20.14
N GLY A 153 1.43 -16.61 19.08
CA GLY A 153 0.27 -17.49 19.04
C GLY A 153 -0.92 -16.97 19.83
N TYR A 154 -1.02 -15.66 20.09
CA TYR A 154 -2.15 -15.07 20.81
C TYR A 154 -3.32 -14.74 19.91
N ILE A 155 -3.05 -14.44 18.64
CA ILE A 155 -4.06 -14.18 17.62
C ILE A 155 -3.74 -14.93 16.32
N VAL A 156 -4.73 -15.12 15.46
CA VAL A 156 -4.59 -15.70 14.13
C VAL A 156 -5.33 -14.86 13.09
N GLU A 157 -4.76 -14.71 11.89
CA GLU A 157 -5.45 -14.12 10.74
C GLU A 157 -6.49 -15.11 10.20
N ILE A 158 -7.75 -14.69 10.12
CA ILE A 158 -8.87 -15.52 9.62
C ILE A 158 -9.40 -15.04 8.26
N GLY A 159 -9.07 -13.82 7.85
CA GLY A 159 -9.58 -13.28 6.60
C GLY A 159 -8.84 -12.03 6.16
N ARG A 160 -8.79 -11.85 4.84
CA ARG A 160 -8.17 -10.70 4.20
C ARG A 160 -9.03 -10.21 3.06
N LYS A 161 -9.47 -8.95 3.14
CA LYS A 161 -10.26 -8.29 2.09
C LYS A 161 -9.39 -7.28 1.31
N PRO A 162 -9.40 -7.29 -0.03
CA PRO A 162 -8.68 -6.33 -0.87
C PRO A 162 -9.21 -4.89 -0.71
N PRO A 163 -8.44 -3.83 -1.04
CA PRO A 163 -7.31 -3.78 -2.00
C PRO A 163 -5.91 -4.11 -1.44
N PRO A 164 -4.94 -4.47 -2.31
CA PRO A 164 -3.62 -4.97 -1.92
C PRO A 164 -2.73 -3.94 -1.19
N SER A 165 -2.95 -2.63 -1.39
CA SER A 165 -2.13 -1.58 -0.77
C SER A 165 -2.35 -1.44 0.73
N ARG A 166 -3.59 -1.68 1.19
CA ARG A 166 -3.95 -1.66 2.61
C ARG A 166 -5.14 -2.60 2.83
N PRO A 167 -4.91 -3.92 2.82
CA PRO A 167 -6.00 -4.88 2.94
C PRO A 167 -6.64 -4.76 4.32
N LEU A 168 -7.95 -4.97 4.40
CA LEU A 168 -8.61 -5.16 5.69
C LEU A 168 -8.36 -6.60 6.13
N VAL A 169 -7.64 -6.77 7.23
CA VAL A 169 -7.29 -8.06 7.80
C VAL A 169 -8.11 -8.29 9.05
N THR A 170 -8.74 -9.45 9.13
CA THR A 170 -9.52 -9.88 10.29
C THR A 170 -8.70 -10.87 11.10
N TYR A 171 -8.53 -10.57 12.38
CA TYR A 171 -7.80 -11.38 13.34
C TYR A 171 -8.75 -11.93 14.37
N ARG A 172 -8.51 -13.18 14.77
CA ARG A 172 -9.24 -13.87 15.84
C ARG A 172 -8.32 -14.12 17.02
N LEU A 173 -8.83 -13.94 18.22
CA LEU A 173 -8.16 -14.30 19.46
C LEU A 173 -8.10 -15.83 19.63
N THR A 174 -7.01 -16.31 20.20
CA THR A 174 -6.81 -17.73 20.51
C THR A 174 -6.97 -17.98 22.01
N ALA A 175 -7.12 -19.24 22.43
CA ALA A 175 -7.20 -19.60 23.85
C ALA A 175 -5.97 -19.10 24.68
N PRO A 176 -4.71 -19.21 24.21
CA PRO A 176 -3.58 -18.58 24.89
C PRO A 176 -3.71 -17.05 24.98
N GLY A 177 -4.21 -16.40 23.92
CA GLY A 177 -4.47 -14.96 23.91
C GLY A 177 -5.51 -14.54 24.94
N GLU A 178 -6.60 -15.31 25.08
CA GLU A 178 -7.63 -15.10 26.09
C GLU A 178 -7.07 -15.19 27.51
N GLN A 179 -6.22 -16.19 27.79
CA GLN A 179 -5.56 -16.33 29.09
C GLN A 179 -4.67 -15.12 29.41
N VAL A 180 -3.91 -14.65 28.43
CA VAL A 180 -3.09 -13.44 28.59
C VAL A 180 -3.96 -12.23 28.87
N ILE A 181 -5.05 -12.03 28.13
CA ILE A 181 -5.99 -10.92 28.35
C ILE A 181 -6.62 -10.97 29.74
N ALA A 182 -6.99 -12.15 30.23
CA ALA A 182 -7.53 -12.32 31.58
C ALA A 182 -6.51 -11.97 32.66
N ALA A 183 -5.22 -12.22 32.41
CA ALA A 183 -4.12 -11.88 33.31
C ALA A 183 -3.70 -10.40 33.26
N LEU A 184 -4.07 -9.66 32.20
CA LEU A 184 -3.80 -8.23 32.11
C LEU A 184 -4.66 -7.47 33.12
N LYS A 185 -4.00 -6.74 34.03
CA LYS A 185 -4.67 -5.81 34.94
C LYS A 185 -5.44 -4.76 34.14
N ASP A 186 -6.66 -4.48 34.57
CA ASP A 186 -7.43 -3.34 34.11
C ASP A 186 -6.73 -2.07 34.60
N GLU A 187 -6.06 -1.36 33.69
CA GLU A 187 -5.68 0.01 34.00
C GLU A 187 -6.84 0.94 33.62
N PRO A 188 -7.15 1.94 34.46
CA PRO A 188 -8.17 2.91 34.13
C PRO A 188 -7.76 3.64 32.85
N ALA A 189 -8.66 3.68 31.87
CA ALA A 189 -8.51 4.55 30.73
C ALA A 189 -8.55 6.01 31.24
N PHE A 190 -7.43 6.71 31.13
CA PHE A 190 -7.35 8.15 31.33
C PHE A 190 -7.72 8.89 30.05
#